data_AF-A0A8T7HLL1-F1
#
_entry.id   AF-A0A8T7HLL1-F1
#
_cell.length_a   1.000
_cell.length_b   1.000
_cell.length_c   1.000
_cell.angle_alpha   90.00
_cell.angle_beta   90.00
_cell.angle_gamma   90.00
#
_symmetry.space_group_name_H-M   'P 1'
#
loop_
_entity.id
_entity.type
_entity.pdbx_description
1 polymer ?
#
loop_
_entity_poly.entity_id
_entity_poly.type
_entity_poly.pdbx_seq_one_letter_code
_entity_poly.pdbx_strand_id
1 'polypeptide(L)'
;MFFNRVCALTYLKNKIVSTKKVEFYSLFYPEKDLFCVEYFFVGEKIDLKEYRFSQRHKMLFAMKSSISLLGDVIRRLAELKIASLSAGIVVIDGSLECKLPEEEEIMPKNIFGLSKTTELLTGNGKSVGIALSGSTDKKTWYYRFGNVCFIKLHERSSHIFRLDISDENSLNDLLSSLQQNAKDPVFLGYPYGLIQTDKMARVAKREQSSLRFELLCRVGEKNLKPFLASMDAHDILDSI
;
A
#
# COMPACT_ATOMS: atom_id res chain seq x y z
N MET A 1 19.07 1.91 1.67
CA MET A 1 18.46 0.56 1.79
C MET A 1 17.15 0.67 2.55
N PHE A 2 16.14 -0.12 2.20
CA PHE A 2 14.81 -0.06 2.80
C PHE A 2 14.25 -1.45 3.03
N PHE A 3 13.61 -1.71 4.17
CA PHE A 3 12.97 -3.00 4.45
C PHE A 3 11.49 -2.92 4.12
N ASN A 4 11.01 -3.86 3.32
CA ASN A 4 9.64 -3.97 2.87
C ASN A 4 8.99 -5.19 3.50
N ARG A 5 7.76 -4.99 3.98
CA ARG A 5 6.86 -6.06 4.40
C ARG A 5 5.52 -5.84 3.72
N VAL A 6 5.08 -6.84 2.97
CA VAL A 6 3.78 -6.85 2.31
C VAL A 6 2.97 -8.03 2.82
N CYS A 7 1.72 -7.76 3.18
CA CYS A 7 0.79 -8.74 3.70
C CYS A 7 -0.45 -8.81 2.83
N ALA A 8 -1.02 -10.00 2.67
CA ALA A 8 -2.32 -10.22 2.07
C ALA A 8 -3.09 -11.26 2.89
N LEU A 9 -4.36 -10.99 3.13
CA LEU A 9 -5.27 -11.87 3.84
C LEU A 9 -6.41 -12.28 2.91
N THR A 10 -6.70 -13.58 2.84
CA THR A 10 -7.84 -14.10 2.08
C THR A 10 -8.97 -14.44 3.03
N TYR A 11 -10.14 -13.89 2.74
CA TYR A 11 -11.36 -14.15 3.50
C TYR A 11 -12.33 -14.99 2.69
N LEU A 12 -12.90 -16.00 3.34
CA LEU A 12 -14.04 -16.75 2.83
C LEU A 12 -15.10 -16.81 3.92
N LYS A 13 -16.32 -16.32 3.62
CA LYS A 13 -17.42 -16.27 4.60
C LYS A 13 -17.01 -15.60 5.92
N ASN A 14 -16.31 -14.47 5.83
CA ASN A 14 -15.80 -13.68 6.96
C ASN A 14 -14.84 -14.44 7.90
N LYS A 15 -14.16 -15.47 7.38
CA LYS A 15 -13.07 -16.17 8.08
C LYS A 15 -11.79 -16.10 7.25
N ILE A 16 -10.67 -15.90 7.92
CA ILE A 16 -9.34 -15.98 7.29
C ILE A 16 -9.11 -17.42 6.88
N VAL A 17 -8.84 -17.64 5.60
CA VAL A 17 -8.50 -18.97 5.05
C VAL A 17 -7.06 -19.02 4.55
N SER A 18 -6.44 -17.87 4.29
CA SER A 18 -5.04 -17.80 3.89
C SER A 18 -4.44 -16.47 4.33
N THR A 19 -3.16 -16.52 4.66
CA THR A 19 -2.33 -15.38 5.00
C THR A 19 -1.05 -15.49 4.20
N LYS A 20 -0.72 -14.45 3.46
CA LYS A 20 0.54 -14.32 2.74
C LYS A 20 1.32 -13.15 3.31
N LYS A 21 2.59 -13.38 3.63
CA LYS A 21 3.51 -12.36 4.13
C LYS A 21 4.83 -12.48 3.36
N VAL A 22 5.25 -11.39 2.76
CA VAL A 22 6.50 -11.30 1.99
C VAL A 22 7.35 -10.20 2.59
N GLU A 23 8.58 -10.54 2.93
CA GLU A 23 9.53 -9.67 3.60
C GLU A 23 10.82 -9.63 2.77
N PHE A 24 11.35 -8.44 2.51
CA PHE A 24 12.56 -8.27 1.72
C PHE A 24 13.21 -6.91 1.92
N TYR A 25 14.52 -6.84 1.71
CA TYR A 25 15.25 -5.58 1.64
C TYR A 25 15.38 -5.13 0.19
N SER A 26 15.24 -3.84 -0.02
CA SER A 26 15.57 -3.17 -1.28
C SER A 26 16.84 -2.35 -1.11
N LEU A 27 17.87 -2.72 -1.84
CA LEU A 27 19.11 -1.96 -1.96
C LEU A 27 19.03 -1.12 -3.24
N PHE A 28 19.06 0.19 -3.06
CA PHE A 28 19.08 1.15 -4.16
C PHE A 28 20.51 1.61 -4.39
N TYR A 29 20.98 1.55 -5.63
CA TYR A 29 22.28 2.06 -6.01
C TYR A 29 22.20 2.79 -7.35
N PRO A 30 22.99 3.87 -7.53
CA PRO A 30 23.04 4.57 -8.80
C PRO A 30 23.85 3.77 -9.82
N GLU A 31 23.34 3.66 -11.04
CA GLU A 31 24.07 3.15 -12.20
C GLU A 31 23.89 4.14 -13.36
N LYS A 32 24.92 4.95 -13.64
CA LYS A 32 24.87 6.07 -14.60
C LYS A 32 23.73 7.06 -14.23
N ASP A 33 22.77 7.27 -15.13
CA ASP A 33 21.59 8.14 -14.96
C ASP A 33 20.37 7.40 -14.35
N LEU A 34 20.54 6.16 -13.88
CA LEU A 34 19.45 5.32 -13.33
C LEU A 34 19.67 5.02 -11.84
N PHE A 35 18.58 4.74 -11.14
CA PHE A 35 18.57 4.03 -9.86
C PHE A 35 18.17 2.58 -10.12
N CYS A 36 19.04 1.66 -9.73
CA CYS A 36 18.80 0.22 -9.80
C CYS A 36 18.41 -0.31 -8.42
N VAL A 37 17.66 -1.42 -8.41
CA VAL A 37 17.19 -2.06 -7.19
C VAL A 37 17.60 -3.52 -7.18
N GLU A 38 18.24 -3.94 -6.09
CA GLU A 38 18.50 -5.33 -5.76
C GLU A 38 17.66 -5.76 -4.55
N TYR A 39 17.09 -6.96 -4.60
CA TYR A 39 16.19 -7.48 -3.57
C TYR A 39 16.82 -8.61 -2.77
N PHE A 40 16.71 -8.53 -1.44
CA PHE A 40 17.13 -9.59 -0.52
C PHE A 40 15.92 -10.11 0.25
N PHE A 41 15.34 -11.21 -0.23
CA PHE A 41 14.15 -11.82 0.38
C PHE A 41 14.45 -12.52 1.71
N VAL A 42 13.54 -12.33 2.67
CA VAL A 42 13.49 -13.01 3.96
C VAL A 42 12.35 -14.03 3.90
N GLY A 43 12.68 -15.26 3.49
CA GLY A 43 11.71 -16.35 3.38
C GLY A 43 11.11 -16.46 1.98
N GLU A 44 9.79 -16.31 1.87
CA GLU A 44 9.06 -16.47 0.60
C GLU A 44 9.51 -15.42 -0.41
N LYS A 45 9.79 -15.88 -1.64
CA LYS A 45 10.18 -15.00 -2.76
C LYS A 45 8.96 -14.68 -3.60
N ILE A 46 8.92 -13.46 -4.11
CA ILE A 46 8.01 -13.05 -5.19
C ILE A 46 8.82 -12.66 -6.41
N ASP A 47 8.24 -12.90 -7.58
CA ASP A 47 8.82 -12.54 -8.85
C ASP A 47 8.66 -11.03 -9.11
N LEU A 48 9.60 -10.26 -8.53
CA LEU A 48 9.78 -8.84 -8.82
C LEU A 48 10.85 -8.68 -9.90
N LYS A 49 10.53 -7.88 -10.92
CA LYS A 49 11.50 -7.48 -11.93
C LYS A 49 12.60 -6.63 -11.30
N GLU A 50 13.80 -6.69 -11.87
CA GLU A 50 14.85 -5.71 -11.60
C GLU A 50 14.40 -4.35 -12.13
N TYR A 51 13.80 -3.52 -11.26
CA TYR A 51 13.32 -2.21 -11.65
C TYR A 51 14.49 -1.23 -11.77
N ARG A 52 14.43 -0.40 -12.81
CA ARG A 52 15.42 0.64 -13.11
C ARG A 52 14.68 1.95 -13.30
N PHE A 53 14.93 2.89 -12.41
CA PHE A 53 14.22 4.17 -12.41
C PHE A 53 15.12 5.29 -12.91
N SER A 54 14.63 6.11 -13.84
CA SER A 54 15.37 7.28 -14.31
C SER A 54 15.51 8.33 -13.21
N GLN A 55 16.73 8.79 -12.93
CA GLN A 55 16.99 9.88 -11.99
C GLN A 55 16.32 11.20 -12.42
N ARG A 56 15.90 11.30 -13.68
CA ARG A 56 15.26 12.49 -14.28
C ARG A 56 13.74 12.38 -14.37
N HIS A 57 13.14 11.27 -13.94
CA HIS A 57 11.68 11.15 -13.90
C HIS A 57 11.12 12.27 -13.00
N LYS A 58 10.13 13.05 -13.45
CA LYS A 58 9.64 14.25 -12.72
C LYS A 58 9.27 13.95 -11.26
N MET A 59 8.67 12.78 -11.02
CA MET A 59 8.39 12.28 -9.68
C MET A 59 9.70 12.10 -8.89
N LEU A 60 10.70 11.42 -9.44
CA LEU A 60 11.99 11.16 -8.77
C LEU A 60 12.88 12.40 -8.64
N PHE A 61 12.73 13.37 -9.53
CA PHE A 61 13.45 14.65 -9.50
C PHE A 61 12.94 15.56 -8.38
N ALA A 62 11.62 15.56 -8.13
CA ALA A 62 11.03 16.19 -6.93
C ALA A 62 11.32 15.39 -5.65
N MET A 63 11.61 14.08 -5.78
CA MET A 63 11.86 13.13 -4.68
C MET A 63 13.35 12.81 -4.47
N LYS A 64 14.27 13.66 -4.96
CA LYS A 64 15.74 13.52 -4.79
C LYS A 64 16.20 13.38 -3.32
N SER A 65 15.30 13.47 -2.35
CA SER A 65 15.58 13.59 -0.92
C SER A 65 15.19 12.40 -0.05
N SER A 66 14.54 11.31 -0.51
CA SER A 66 14.41 10.15 0.39
C SER A 66 14.36 8.76 -0.27
N ILE A 67 15.25 7.89 0.19
CA ILE A 67 15.24 6.43 -0.01
C ILE A 67 13.87 5.84 0.39
N SER A 68 13.18 6.45 1.35
CA SER A 68 11.84 6.08 1.80
C SER A 68 10.81 6.07 0.69
N LEU A 69 10.83 7.07 -0.20
CA LEU A 69 9.87 7.16 -1.32
C LEU A 69 10.11 6.07 -2.37
N LEU A 70 11.37 5.76 -2.67
CA LEU A 70 11.73 4.61 -3.50
C LEU A 70 11.31 3.29 -2.85
N GLY A 71 11.45 3.20 -1.52
CA GLY A 71 10.94 2.09 -0.72
C GLY A 71 9.43 1.91 -0.90
N ASP A 72 8.66 2.99 -0.78
CA ASP A 72 7.20 2.97 -0.97
C ASP A 72 6.78 2.55 -2.38
N VAL A 73 7.50 3.01 -3.42
CA VAL A 73 7.28 2.56 -4.81
C VAL A 73 7.49 1.06 -4.93
N ILE A 74 8.60 0.54 -4.42
CA ILE A 74 8.89 -0.89 -4.49
C ILE A 74 7.87 -1.71 -3.69
N ARG A 75 7.46 -1.22 -2.51
CA ARG A 75 6.41 -1.84 -1.70
C ARG A 75 5.10 -1.92 -2.48
N ARG A 76 4.71 -0.83 -3.15
CA ARG A 76 3.51 -0.76 -3.99
C ARG A 76 3.56 -1.75 -5.14
N LEU A 77 4.69 -1.85 -5.84
CA LEU A 77 4.87 -2.82 -6.93
C LEU A 77 4.75 -4.26 -6.41
N ALA A 78 5.29 -4.54 -5.21
CA ALA A 78 5.13 -5.84 -4.56
C ALA A 78 3.68 -6.14 -4.13
N GLU A 79 2.94 -5.15 -3.60
CA GLU A 79 1.51 -5.26 -3.29
C GLU A 79 0.71 -5.62 -4.55
N LEU A 80 0.92 -4.91 -5.67
CA LEU A 80 0.25 -5.18 -6.93
C LEU A 80 0.64 -6.53 -7.54
N LYS A 81 1.91 -6.94 -7.42
CA LYS A 81 2.35 -8.27 -7.85
C LYS A 81 1.69 -9.38 -7.05
N ILE A 82 1.53 -9.20 -5.73
CA ILE A 82 0.80 -10.18 -4.91
C ILE A 82 -0.69 -10.19 -5.25
N ALA A 83 -1.28 -9.01 -5.47
CA ALA A 83 -2.66 -8.88 -5.90
C ALA A 83 -2.93 -9.60 -7.23
N SER A 84 -2.02 -9.52 -8.21
CA SER A 84 -2.22 -10.12 -9.53
C SER A 84 -2.17 -11.65 -9.55
N LEU A 85 -1.67 -12.26 -8.46
CA LEU A 85 -1.70 -13.71 -8.27
C LEU A 85 -3.02 -14.20 -7.65
N SER A 86 -3.90 -13.29 -7.23
CA SER A 86 -5.18 -13.64 -6.60
C SER A 86 -6.26 -13.95 -7.65
N ALA A 87 -6.94 -15.08 -7.47
CA ALA A 87 -8.10 -15.46 -8.29
C ALA A 87 -9.43 -14.85 -7.80
N GLY A 88 -9.46 -14.24 -6.61
CA GLY A 88 -10.67 -13.64 -6.00
C GLY A 88 -10.75 -12.12 -6.16
N ILE A 89 -11.78 -11.49 -5.60
CA ILE A 89 -11.87 -10.02 -5.53
C ILE A 89 -10.74 -9.48 -4.64
N VAL A 90 -9.94 -8.56 -5.17
CA VAL A 90 -8.82 -7.96 -4.42
C VAL A 90 -9.18 -6.55 -3.97
N VAL A 91 -8.88 -6.24 -2.72
CA VAL A 91 -8.97 -4.89 -2.16
C VAL A 91 -7.63 -4.50 -1.60
N ILE A 92 -7.09 -3.37 -2.06
CA ILE A 92 -5.85 -2.78 -1.54
C ILE A 92 -6.16 -1.54 -0.70
N ASP A 93 -5.31 -1.25 0.29
CA ASP A 93 -5.38 0.00 1.05
C ASP A 93 -4.73 1.12 0.22
N GLY A 94 -5.51 2.15 -0.12
CA GLY A 94 -5.09 3.26 -1.00
C GLY A 94 -5.82 3.30 -2.35
N SER A 95 -5.39 4.20 -3.22
CA SER A 95 -6.01 4.40 -4.55
C SER A 95 -5.51 3.39 -5.58
N LEU A 96 -6.20 3.30 -6.72
CA LEU A 96 -5.73 2.61 -7.94
C LEU A 96 -5.00 3.53 -8.92
N GLU A 97 -4.74 4.78 -8.53
CA GLU A 97 -4.01 5.75 -9.36
C GLU A 97 -2.56 5.29 -9.53
N CYS A 98 -2.19 4.98 -10.78
CA CYS A 98 -0.84 4.60 -11.12
C CYS A 98 0.04 5.84 -11.29
N LYS A 99 1.19 5.87 -10.60
CA LYS A 99 2.18 6.96 -10.73
C LYS A 99 3.31 6.61 -11.69
N LEU A 100 3.44 5.32 -12.01
CA LEU A 100 4.51 4.76 -12.82
C LEU A 100 3.94 3.78 -13.86
N PRO A 101 4.51 3.71 -15.07
CA PRO A 101 4.10 2.75 -16.09
C PRO A 101 4.17 1.29 -15.60
N GLU A 102 5.14 0.97 -14.73
CA GLU A 102 5.31 -0.37 -14.17
C GLU A 102 4.13 -0.78 -13.27
N GLU A 103 3.46 0.17 -12.62
CA GLU A 103 2.26 -0.10 -11.82
C GLU A 103 1.08 -0.49 -12.73
N GLU A 104 0.93 0.19 -13.88
CA GLU A 104 -0.11 -0.11 -14.87
C GLU A 104 0.09 -1.50 -15.48
N GLU A 105 1.33 -1.90 -15.76
CA GLU A 105 1.66 -3.20 -16.36
C GLU A 105 1.22 -4.39 -15.50
N ILE A 106 1.33 -4.26 -14.17
CA ILE A 106 1.07 -5.35 -13.22
C ILE A 106 -0.29 -5.24 -12.53
N MET A 107 -1.06 -4.19 -12.80
CA MET A 107 -2.36 -3.95 -12.19
C MET A 107 -3.35 -5.07 -12.55
N PRO A 108 -3.91 -5.81 -11.58
CA PRO A 108 -4.91 -6.83 -11.88
C PRO A 108 -6.24 -6.18 -12.30
N LYS A 109 -7.05 -6.91 -13.06
CA LYS A 109 -8.37 -6.40 -13.50
C LYS A 109 -9.42 -6.41 -12.40
N ASN A 110 -9.33 -7.38 -11.48
CA ASN A 110 -10.25 -7.68 -10.38
C ASN A 110 -9.83 -6.99 -9.06
N ILE A 111 -9.35 -5.74 -9.15
CA ILE A 111 -8.81 -4.99 -8.02
C ILE A 111 -9.66 -3.76 -7.70
N PHE A 112 -9.72 -3.43 -6.41
CA PHE A 112 -10.37 -2.24 -5.89
C PHE A 112 -9.42 -1.54 -4.93
N GLY A 113 -9.37 -0.21 -5.00
CA GLY A 113 -8.59 0.61 -4.07
C GLY A 113 -9.50 1.24 -3.04
N LEU A 114 -9.28 1.00 -1.75
CA LEU A 114 -10.04 1.65 -0.68
C LEU A 114 -9.17 2.66 0.07
N SER A 115 -9.43 3.95 -0.15
CA SER A 115 -8.71 5.05 0.50
C SER A 115 -9.47 5.57 1.74
N LYS A 116 -8.75 5.68 2.87
CA LYS A 116 -9.24 6.19 4.16
C LYS A 116 -9.63 7.66 4.11
N THR A 117 -8.94 8.44 3.28
CA THR A 117 -9.13 9.87 3.10
C THR A 117 -9.31 10.21 1.62
N THR A 118 -9.97 11.33 1.36
CA THR A 118 -10.09 11.92 0.03
C THR A 118 -9.81 13.42 0.15
N GLU A 119 -8.96 13.92 -0.74
CA GLU A 119 -8.67 15.35 -0.86
C GLU A 119 -9.65 16.07 -1.82
N LEU A 120 -10.61 15.33 -2.38
CA LEU A 120 -11.56 15.89 -3.33
C LEU A 120 -12.49 16.90 -2.64
N LEU A 121 -12.49 18.12 -3.17
CA LEU A 121 -13.34 19.22 -2.77
C LEU A 121 -14.45 19.44 -3.81
N THR A 122 -15.60 19.89 -3.33
CA THR A 122 -16.68 20.42 -4.16
C THR A 122 -16.33 21.81 -4.68
N GLY A 123 -17.08 22.32 -5.67
CA GLY A 123 -16.90 23.69 -6.19
C GLY A 123 -17.01 24.79 -5.14
N ASN A 124 -17.61 24.50 -3.97
CA ASN A 124 -17.74 25.41 -2.84
C ASN A 124 -16.68 25.16 -1.74
N GLY A 125 -15.61 24.40 -2.04
CA GLY A 125 -14.49 24.14 -1.12
C GLY A 125 -14.76 23.13 0.00
N LYS A 126 -15.98 22.56 0.12
CA LYS A 126 -16.28 21.50 1.10
C LYS A 126 -15.76 20.15 0.62
N SER A 127 -15.31 19.29 1.54
CA SER A 127 -14.96 17.91 1.17
C SER A 127 -16.17 17.15 0.60
N VAL A 128 -15.91 16.31 -0.40
CA VAL A 128 -16.98 15.53 -1.06
C VAL A 128 -17.72 14.64 -0.06
N GLY A 129 -17.02 14.07 0.93
CA GLY A 129 -17.66 13.27 1.99
C GLY A 129 -18.69 14.07 2.80
N ILE A 130 -18.39 15.31 3.16
CA ILE A 130 -19.32 16.17 3.90
C ILE A 130 -20.53 16.51 3.03
N ALA A 131 -20.32 16.86 1.77
CA ALA A 131 -21.40 17.21 0.84
C ALA A 131 -22.35 16.02 0.60
N LEU A 132 -21.80 14.82 0.36
CA LEU A 132 -22.59 13.61 0.11
C LEU A 132 -23.36 13.15 1.34
N SER A 133 -22.80 13.32 2.55
CA SER A 133 -23.51 12.98 3.79
C SER A 133 -24.79 13.78 3.99
N GLY A 134 -24.80 15.05 3.57
CA GLY A 134 -26.00 15.89 3.62
C GLY A 134 -27.02 15.60 2.51
N SER A 135 -26.70 14.69 1.58
CA SER A 135 -27.52 14.42 0.39
C SER A 135 -28.43 13.19 0.54
N THR A 136 -28.39 12.49 1.69
CA THR A 136 -29.22 11.31 1.94
C THR A 136 -29.48 11.08 3.43
N ASP A 137 -30.67 10.58 3.74
CA ASP A 137 -31.04 10.13 5.09
C ASP A 137 -30.61 8.67 5.37
N LYS A 138 -30.02 7.99 4.39
CA LYS A 138 -29.53 6.61 4.57
C LYS A 138 -28.34 6.62 5.52
N LYS A 139 -28.32 5.66 6.45
CA LYS A 139 -27.20 5.50 7.40
C LYS A 139 -25.98 4.81 6.80
N THR A 140 -26.19 3.99 5.76
CA THR A 140 -25.14 3.36 4.95
C THR A 140 -25.51 3.54 3.49
N TRP A 141 -24.53 3.93 2.67
CA TRP A 141 -24.78 4.30 1.29
C TRP A 141 -23.50 4.20 0.46
N TYR A 142 -23.67 4.21 -0.85
CA TYR A 142 -22.61 4.47 -1.80
C TYR A 142 -23.08 5.41 -2.89
N TYR A 143 -22.20 6.30 -3.36
CA TYR A 143 -22.43 7.19 -4.49
C TYR A 143 -21.34 6.95 -5.53
N ARG A 144 -21.73 6.64 -6.77
CA ARG A 144 -20.81 6.32 -7.85
C ARG A 144 -20.63 7.51 -8.79
N PHE A 145 -19.38 7.76 -9.17
CA PHE A 145 -18.96 8.74 -10.16
C PHE A 145 -17.89 8.10 -11.07
N GLY A 146 -18.32 7.54 -12.21
CA GLY A 146 -17.45 6.79 -13.11
C GLY A 146 -16.81 5.58 -12.41
N ASN A 147 -15.48 5.54 -12.40
CA ASN A 147 -14.68 4.47 -11.78
C ASN A 147 -14.34 4.77 -10.31
N VAL A 148 -14.94 5.79 -9.72
CA VAL A 148 -14.77 6.13 -8.30
C VAL A 148 -16.12 6.08 -7.61
N CYS A 149 -16.11 5.61 -6.37
CA CYS A 149 -17.29 5.56 -5.53
C CYS A 149 -16.97 6.07 -4.12
N PHE A 150 -17.91 6.81 -3.52
CA PHE A 150 -17.83 7.18 -2.12
C PHE A 150 -18.75 6.30 -1.32
N ILE A 151 -18.23 5.67 -0.27
CA ILE A 151 -18.97 4.65 0.49
C ILE A 151 -18.99 4.97 1.98
N LYS A 152 -20.14 4.73 2.61
CA LYS A 152 -20.34 4.75 4.06
C LYS A 152 -20.83 3.37 4.48
N LEU A 153 -19.93 2.59 5.08
CA LEU A 153 -20.15 1.17 5.38
C LEU A 153 -20.82 0.90 6.73
N HIS A 154 -20.87 1.87 7.64
CA HIS A 154 -21.44 1.67 8.96
C HIS A 154 -22.25 2.88 9.43
N GLU A 155 -23.43 2.61 10.02
CA GLU A 155 -24.40 3.64 10.41
C GLU A 155 -23.87 4.64 11.44
N ARG A 156 -23.07 4.17 12.39
CA ARG A 156 -22.48 4.98 13.47
C ARG A 156 -21.10 5.53 13.15
N SER A 157 -20.54 5.20 11.98
CA SER A 157 -19.25 5.73 11.58
C SER A 157 -19.43 7.14 11.00
N SER A 158 -18.53 8.06 11.33
CA SER A 158 -18.45 9.37 10.67
C SER A 158 -17.63 9.30 9.36
N HIS A 159 -17.00 8.16 9.09
CA HIS A 159 -16.07 8.02 7.97
C HIS A 159 -16.78 7.67 6.66
N ILE A 160 -16.25 8.24 5.59
CA ILE A 160 -16.66 8.01 4.20
C ILE A 160 -15.38 7.73 3.44
N PHE A 161 -15.38 6.63 2.71
CA PHE A 161 -14.20 6.13 2.03
C PHE A 161 -14.34 6.34 0.54
N ARG A 162 -13.20 6.54 -0.13
CA ARG A 162 -13.13 6.53 -1.59
C ARG A 162 -12.77 5.10 -2.02
N LEU A 163 -13.59 4.54 -2.90
CA LEU A 163 -13.43 3.25 -3.53
C LEU A 163 -13.16 3.45 -5.02
N ASP A 164 -11.96 3.11 -5.47
CA ASP A 164 -11.61 3.06 -6.88
C ASP A 164 -12.00 1.68 -7.45
N ILE A 165 -12.64 1.67 -8.61
CA ILE A 165 -13.30 0.52 -9.24
C ILE A 165 -12.55 0.15 -10.52
N SER A 166 -11.98 -1.05 -10.56
CA SER A 166 -11.45 -1.65 -11.80
C SER A 166 -12.40 -2.70 -12.40
N ASP A 167 -13.22 -3.36 -11.57
CA ASP A 167 -14.18 -4.38 -12.01
C ASP A 167 -15.59 -4.01 -11.57
N GLU A 168 -16.43 -3.60 -12.52
CA GLU A 168 -17.81 -3.23 -12.23
C GLU A 168 -18.70 -4.41 -11.84
N ASN A 169 -18.41 -5.60 -12.39
CA ASN A 169 -19.28 -6.77 -12.24
C ASN A 169 -19.28 -7.27 -10.78
N SER A 170 -18.14 -7.15 -10.10
CA SER A 170 -17.97 -7.60 -8.73
C SER A 170 -18.30 -6.54 -7.67
N LEU A 171 -18.71 -5.32 -8.08
CA LEU A 171 -18.88 -4.19 -7.16
C LEU A 171 -19.92 -4.47 -6.06
N ASN A 172 -21.09 -5.02 -6.42
CA ASN A 172 -22.16 -5.25 -5.45
C ASN A 172 -21.77 -6.31 -4.41
N ASP A 173 -21.13 -7.40 -4.86
CA ASP A 173 -20.63 -8.46 -3.99
C ASP A 173 -19.54 -7.95 -3.05
N LEU A 174 -18.65 -7.10 -3.58
CA LEU A 174 -17.64 -6.40 -2.78
C LEU A 174 -18.30 -5.51 -1.73
N LEU A 175 -19.23 -4.63 -2.09
CA LEU A 175 -19.86 -3.69 -1.15
C LEU A 175 -20.57 -4.43 0.00
N SER A 176 -21.30 -5.50 -0.31
CA SER A 176 -21.92 -6.36 0.69
C SER A 176 -20.88 -6.96 1.64
N SER A 177 -19.77 -7.46 1.08
CA SER A 177 -18.66 -8.01 1.86
C SER A 177 -18.01 -6.94 2.75
N LEU A 178 -17.62 -5.79 2.20
CA LEU A 178 -17.00 -4.70 2.95
C LEU A 178 -17.89 -4.22 4.10
N GLN A 179 -19.20 -4.07 3.86
CA GLN A 179 -20.15 -3.65 4.89
C GLN A 179 -20.21 -4.65 6.07
N GLN A 180 -20.23 -5.95 5.78
CA GLN A 180 -20.20 -6.98 6.83
C GLN A 180 -18.90 -6.94 7.63
N ASN A 181 -17.78 -6.61 6.97
CA ASN A 181 -16.46 -6.55 7.56
C ASN A 181 -16.15 -5.17 8.21
N ALA A 182 -17.07 -4.20 8.18
CA ALA A 182 -16.86 -2.83 8.69
C ALA A 182 -17.42 -2.57 10.10
N LYS A 183 -17.47 -3.61 10.94
CA LYS A 183 -18.12 -3.58 12.29
C LYS A 183 -17.13 -3.61 13.46
N ASP A 184 -15.83 -3.51 13.19
CA ASP A 184 -14.80 -3.54 14.23
C ASP A 184 -14.88 -2.28 15.12
N PRO A 185 -15.01 -2.41 16.45
CA PRO A 185 -15.04 -1.27 17.36
C PRO A 185 -13.76 -0.41 17.35
N VAL A 186 -12.60 -0.99 17.00
CA VAL A 186 -11.31 -0.28 16.96
C VAL A 186 -11.29 0.77 15.85
N PHE A 187 -11.94 0.48 14.71
CA PHE A 187 -12.11 1.44 13.62
C PHE A 187 -13.45 1.21 12.92
N LEU A 188 -14.49 1.77 13.53
CA LEU A 188 -15.86 1.57 13.07
C LEU A 188 -16.07 2.12 11.65
N GLY A 189 -16.63 1.30 10.77
CA GLY A 189 -16.85 1.64 9.36
C GLY A 189 -15.71 1.26 8.42
N TYR A 190 -14.52 0.92 8.91
CA TYR A 190 -13.44 0.46 8.04
C TYR A 190 -13.32 -1.08 8.06
N PRO A 191 -13.13 -1.74 6.90
CA PRO A 191 -13.09 -3.20 6.83
C PRO A 191 -11.96 -3.81 7.67
N TYR A 192 -12.29 -4.71 8.59
CA TYR A 192 -11.31 -5.27 9.53
C TYR A 192 -10.19 -6.07 8.85
N GLY A 193 -10.46 -6.66 7.68
CA GLY A 193 -9.42 -7.32 6.89
C GLY A 193 -8.29 -6.37 6.51
N LEU A 194 -8.61 -5.12 6.15
CA LEU A 194 -7.61 -4.09 5.84
C LEU A 194 -6.90 -3.59 7.10
N ILE A 195 -7.62 -3.48 8.23
CA ILE A 195 -7.00 -3.16 9.54
C ILE A 195 -5.95 -4.20 9.90
N GLN A 196 -6.29 -5.49 9.76
CA GLN A 196 -5.39 -6.58 10.10
C GLN A 196 -4.18 -6.62 9.16
N THR A 197 -4.40 -6.48 7.85
CA THR A 197 -3.31 -6.43 6.87
C THR A 197 -2.37 -5.26 7.14
N ASP A 198 -2.88 -4.06 7.43
CA ASP A 198 -2.07 -2.88 7.80
C ASP A 198 -1.24 -3.13 9.06
N LYS A 199 -1.86 -3.69 10.10
CA LYS A 199 -1.17 -4.06 11.34
C LYS A 199 -0.03 -5.06 11.09
N MET A 200 -0.27 -6.06 10.25
CA MET A 200 0.72 -7.08 9.92
C MET A 200 1.84 -6.54 9.03
N ALA A 201 1.54 -5.64 8.10
CA ALA A 201 2.53 -5.05 7.20
C ALA A 201 3.44 -4.02 7.90
N ARG A 202 2.98 -3.44 9.01
CA ARG A 202 3.75 -2.45 9.75
C ARG A 202 5.02 -3.05 10.37
N VAL A 203 6.13 -2.35 10.21
CA VAL A 203 7.43 -2.71 10.79
C VAL A 203 7.69 -1.77 11.97
N ALA A 204 7.77 -2.34 13.17
CA ALA A 204 7.98 -1.53 14.37
C ALA A 204 9.42 -0.99 14.43
N LYS A 205 9.63 0.22 14.99
CA LYS A 205 10.98 0.79 15.17
C LYS A 205 11.94 -0.17 15.89
N ARG A 206 11.44 -0.88 16.91
CA ARG A 206 12.23 -1.88 17.66
C ARG A 206 12.67 -3.08 16.82
N GLU A 207 11.90 -3.40 15.79
CA GLU A 207 12.17 -4.51 14.89
C GLU A 207 13.26 -4.17 13.86
N GLN A 208 13.41 -2.86 13.53
CA GLN A 208 14.36 -2.39 12.52
C GLN A 208 15.82 -2.73 12.87
N SER A 209 16.21 -2.62 14.14
CA SER A 209 17.58 -2.94 14.58
C SER A 209 17.91 -4.42 14.40
N SER A 210 16.99 -5.31 14.76
CA SER A 210 17.15 -6.76 14.58
C SER A 210 17.20 -7.15 13.10
N LEU A 211 16.35 -6.53 12.28
CA LEU A 211 16.32 -6.73 10.83
C LEU A 211 17.65 -6.29 10.18
N ARG A 212 18.17 -5.10 10.54
CA ARG A 212 19.48 -4.62 10.08
C ARG A 212 20.60 -5.62 10.41
N PHE A 213 20.59 -6.18 11.62
CA PHE A 213 21.57 -7.19 12.05
C PHE A 213 21.44 -8.50 11.26
N GLU A 214 20.22 -9.01 11.05
CA GLU A 214 19.99 -10.23 10.28
C GLU A 214 20.53 -10.11 8.84
N LEU A 215 20.31 -8.96 8.20
CA LEU A 215 20.82 -8.72 6.85
C LEU A 215 22.36 -8.73 6.81
N LEU A 216 23.00 -8.09 7.78
CA LEU A 216 24.45 -8.08 7.92
C LEU A 216 25.04 -9.49 7.98
N CYS A 217 24.39 -10.38 8.74
CA CYS A 217 24.78 -11.78 8.83
C CYS A 217 24.61 -12.51 7.48
N ARG A 218 23.59 -12.19 6.69
CA ARG A 218 23.27 -12.89 5.43
C ARG A 218 24.15 -12.45 4.25
N VAL A 219 24.39 -11.15 4.08
CA VAL A 219 25.10 -10.59 2.91
C VAL A 219 26.62 -10.52 3.15
N GLY A 220 27.04 -10.63 4.40
CA GLY A 220 28.44 -10.55 4.81
C GLY A 220 28.92 -9.11 5.00
N GLU A 221 29.67 -8.89 6.07
CA GLU A 221 30.09 -7.56 6.57
C GLU A 221 30.88 -6.72 5.54
N LYS A 222 31.63 -7.38 4.64
CA LYS A 222 32.54 -6.71 3.69
C LYS A 222 31.83 -6.01 2.54
N ASN A 223 30.66 -6.51 2.12
CA ASN A 223 29.92 -5.96 0.98
C ASN A 223 28.97 -4.82 1.38
N LEU A 224 28.55 -4.75 2.66
CA LEU A 224 27.59 -3.77 3.15
C LEU A 224 28.18 -2.64 4.00
N LYS A 225 29.41 -2.75 4.51
CA LYS A 225 30.07 -1.72 5.33
C LYS A 225 30.01 -0.29 4.74
N PRO A 226 30.28 -0.08 3.43
CA PRO A 226 30.19 1.24 2.83
C PRO A 226 28.75 1.80 2.82
N PHE A 227 27.76 0.94 2.61
CA PHE A 227 26.35 1.32 2.51
C PHE A 227 25.75 1.64 3.89
N LEU A 228 26.15 0.93 4.95
CA LEU A 228 25.70 1.20 6.31
C LEU A 228 26.31 2.46 6.90
N ALA A 229 27.60 2.73 6.64
CA ALA A 229 28.25 3.98 7.06
C ALA A 229 27.55 5.21 6.48
N SER A 230 26.99 5.11 5.26
CA SER A 230 26.18 6.16 4.65
C SER A 230 24.78 6.32 5.27
N MET A 231 24.22 5.27 5.88
CA MET A 231 22.92 5.33 6.55
C MET A 231 23.03 5.87 7.97
N ASP A 232 24.08 5.50 8.72
CA ASP A 232 24.33 6.05 10.06
C ASP A 232 24.54 7.57 10.02
N ALA A 233 25.11 8.11 8.94
CA ALA A 233 25.24 9.56 8.74
C ALA A 233 23.87 10.29 8.62
N HIS A 234 22.85 9.63 8.08
CA HIS A 234 21.49 10.18 8.00
C HIS A 234 20.76 10.11 9.35
N ASP A 235 20.89 9.00 10.08
CA ASP A 235 20.29 8.82 11.41
C ASP A 235 20.88 9.83 12.44
N ILE A 236 22.16 10.24 12.28
CA ILE A 236 22.81 11.29 13.10
C ILE A 236 22.25 12.67 12.78
N LEU A 237 22.04 13.00 11.50
CA LEU A 237 21.48 14.30 11.08
C LEU A 237 20.01 14.47 11.48
N ASP A 238 19.21 13.40 11.47
CA ASP A 238 17.81 13.42 11.91
C ASP A 238 17.65 13.54 13.46
N SER A 239 18.76 13.45 14.21
CA SER A 239 18.80 13.53 15.67
C SER A 239 19.31 14.88 16.23
N ILE A 240 19.65 15.82 15.35
CA ILE A 240 20.05 17.21 15.68
C ILE A 240 18.87 18.15 15.40
#